data_AF-A3DHP4-F1
#
_entry.id   AF-A3DHP4-F1
#
_cell.length_a   1.000
_cell.length_b   1.000
_cell.length_c   1.000
_cell.angle_alpha   90.00
_cell.angle_beta   90.00
_cell.angle_gamma   90.00
#
_symmetry.space_group_name_H-M   'P 1'
#
loop_
_entity.id
_entity.type
_entity.pdbx_description
1 polymer ?
#
loop_
_entity_poly.entity_id
_entity_poly.type
_entity_poly.pdbx_seq_one_letter_code
_entity_poly.pdbx_strand_id
1 'polypeptide(L)'
;MKKKIALLTVVLIVAMVVLGGSMTAYAGHQCSVTVIIGDVNLDGSVDSIDLALLYNTTYYAVPLPNRLQYIAADVNYDSSCTMLDFYMLEDYLLGRISSFPAGQTYTVYYGDLNGDQLVTTTDQSLLSDYLLGRINLTFRQYVSADVNGDGTVDGIDLAIITAYINGQIQHFPVCPQS
;
A
#
# COMPACT_ATOMS: atom_id res chain seq x y z
N MET A 1 17.44 20.25 60.17
CA MET A 1 18.40 19.78 59.13
C MET A 1 17.62 19.34 57.89
N LYS A 2 17.96 19.93 56.73
CA LYS A 2 17.66 19.53 55.33
C LYS A 2 16.19 19.55 54.81
N LYS A 3 15.92 20.57 53.97
CA LYS A 3 14.86 20.67 52.93
C LYS A 3 15.03 19.60 51.83
N LYS A 4 13.95 19.09 51.21
CA LYS A 4 13.80 18.73 49.77
C LYS A 4 12.29 18.64 49.42
N ILE A 5 11.72 19.64 48.73
CA ILE A 5 11.41 19.73 47.27
C ILE A 5 10.14 18.96 46.88
N ALA A 6 9.09 19.74 46.59
CA ALA A 6 7.86 19.32 45.93
C ALA A 6 8.13 18.96 44.46
N LEU A 7 7.55 17.87 43.97
CA LEU A 7 7.51 17.53 42.55
C LEU A 7 6.06 17.64 42.07
N LEU A 8 5.75 18.81 41.52
CA LEU A 8 4.53 19.12 40.79
C LEU A 8 4.65 18.46 39.41
N THR A 9 3.86 17.43 39.10
CA THR A 9 3.81 16.86 37.76
C THR A 9 3.10 17.83 36.83
N VAL A 10 3.90 18.50 36.01
CA VAL A 10 3.45 19.39 34.93
C VAL A 10 2.78 18.54 33.87
N VAL A 11 1.45 18.61 33.79
CA VAL A 11 0.70 18.22 32.59
C VAL A 11 0.97 19.30 31.56
N LEU A 12 1.87 19.03 30.62
CA LEU A 12 2.18 19.95 29.54
C LEU A 12 1.05 19.90 28.49
N ILE A 13 0.00 20.69 28.73
CA ILE A 13 -0.95 21.08 27.69
C ILE A 13 -0.25 22.16 26.87
N VAL A 14 0.30 21.80 25.70
CA VAL A 14 0.71 22.81 24.73
C VAL A 14 -0.52 23.20 23.92
N ALA A 15 -1.20 24.24 24.38
CA ALA A 15 -2.06 25.05 23.53
C ALA A 15 -1.15 26.00 22.73
N MET A 16 -1.02 25.80 21.42
CA MET A 16 -0.41 26.77 20.51
C MET A 16 -1.46 27.35 19.55
N VAL A 17 -1.86 28.56 19.90
CA VAL A 17 -2.31 29.71 19.10
C VAL A 17 -2.59 29.46 17.62
N VAL A 18 -3.87 29.62 17.27
CA VAL A 18 -4.38 29.79 15.90
C VAL A 18 -3.90 31.12 15.33
N LEU A 19 -3.07 31.05 14.29
CA LEU A 19 -2.75 32.15 13.38
C LEU A 19 -2.80 31.62 11.94
N GLY A 20 -3.91 31.92 11.26
CA GLY A 20 -3.94 32.13 9.80
C GLY A 20 -3.42 31.00 8.90
N GLY A 21 -3.94 29.79 9.08
CA GLY A 21 -3.74 28.68 8.17
C GLY A 21 -4.38 27.47 8.80
N SER A 22 -5.56 27.08 8.34
CA SER A 22 -6.15 25.81 8.70
C SER A 22 -5.20 24.72 8.22
N MET A 23 -4.29 24.28 9.09
CA MET A 23 -3.66 22.98 8.99
C MET A 23 -4.80 21.98 9.18
N THR A 24 -5.52 21.69 8.11
CA THR A 24 -6.28 20.46 8.03
C THR A 24 -5.26 19.37 8.31
N ALA A 25 -5.34 18.77 9.49
CA ALA A 25 -4.95 17.38 9.62
C ALA A 25 -5.76 16.68 8.53
N TYR A 26 -5.15 16.43 7.37
CA TYR A 26 -5.79 15.63 6.34
C TYR A 26 -6.02 14.29 7.02
N ALA A 27 -7.28 13.99 7.35
CA ALA A 27 -7.65 12.61 7.65
C ALA A 27 -7.16 11.82 6.43
N GLY A 28 -6.23 10.89 6.65
CA GLY A 28 -5.54 10.19 5.57
C GLY A 28 -6.53 9.65 4.54
N HIS A 29 -6.10 9.55 3.28
CA HIS A 29 -6.93 9.04 2.21
C HIS A 29 -7.58 7.69 2.59
N GLN A 30 -8.91 7.61 2.61
CA GLN A 30 -9.65 6.46 3.17
C GLN A 30 -9.93 5.33 2.17
N CYS A 31 -9.56 5.51 0.89
CA CYS A 31 -9.72 4.47 -0.11
C CYS A 31 -8.46 3.61 -0.14
N SER A 32 -8.55 2.43 0.43
CA SER A 32 -7.43 1.52 0.59
C SER A 32 -7.87 0.07 0.52
N VAL A 33 -6.94 -0.79 0.14
CA VAL A 33 -7.09 -2.25 0.19
C VAL A 33 -5.92 -2.85 0.98
N THR A 34 -6.22 -3.80 1.85
CA THR A 34 -5.23 -4.52 2.65
C THR A 34 -5.12 -5.96 2.18
N VAL A 35 -3.89 -6.43 1.99
CA VAL A 35 -3.57 -7.82 1.64
C VAL A 35 -2.81 -8.48 2.79
N ILE A 36 -3.05 -9.77 3.01
CA ILE A 36 -2.24 -10.60 3.89
C ILE A 36 -1.01 -11.04 3.09
N ILE A 37 0.19 -10.84 3.64
CA ILE A 37 1.42 -11.27 3.00
C ILE A 37 1.53 -12.79 3.12
N GLY A 38 1.78 -13.47 2.00
CA GLY A 38 1.80 -14.92 1.85
C GLY A 38 0.47 -15.55 1.42
N ASP A 39 -0.66 -14.83 1.49
CA ASP A 39 -1.98 -15.27 1.03
C ASP A 39 -2.13 -14.93 -0.46
N VAL A 40 -1.48 -15.73 -1.30
CA VAL A 40 -1.38 -15.50 -2.75
C VAL A 40 -2.72 -15.74 -3.44
N ASN A 41 -3.55 -16.62 -2.93
CA ASN A 41 -4.87 -16.90 -3.50
C ASN A 41 -5.96 -15.91 -3.03
N LEU A 42 -5.68 -15.10 -2.00
CA LEU A 42 -6.54 -14.10 -1.36
C LEU A 42 -7.78 -14.70 -0.68
N ASP A 43 -7.66 -15.89 -0.10
CA ASP A 43 -8.73 -16.59 0.61
C ASP A 43 -8.76 -16.31 2.12
N GLY A 44 -7.80 -15.55 2.63
CA GLY A 44 -7.66 -15.17 4.03
C GLY A 44 -6.73 -16.09 4.83
N SER A 45 -6.17 -17.13 4.22
CA SER A 45 -5.23 -18.07 4.86
C SER A 45 -3.87 -18.02 4.16
N VAL A 46 -2.81 -18.34 4.91
CA VAL A 46 -1.48 -18.57 4.34
C VAL A 46 -1.18 -20.06 4.46
N ASP A 47 -1.31 -20.80 3.37
CA ASP A 47 -1.21 -22.25 3.35
C ASP A 47 -0.51 -22.83 2.09
N SER A 48 -0.57 -24.16 1.94
CA SER A 48 0.09 -24.87 0.84
C SER A 48 -0.43 -24.53 -0.56
N ILE A 49 -1.65 -23.99 -0.67
CA ILE A 49 -2.24 -23.53 -1.94
C ILE A 49 -1.48 -22.28 -2.42
N ASP A 50 -1.16 -21.37 -1.52
CA ASP A 50 -0.39 -20.16 -1.85
C ASP A 50 1.00 -20.50 -2.34
N LEU A 51 1.65 -21.46 -1.67
CA LEU A 51 2.95 -21.98 -2.08
C LEU A 51 2.91 -22.59 -3.49
N ALA A 52 1.85 -23.34 -3.81
CA ALA A 52 1.67 -23.93 -5.13
C ALA A 52 1.43 -22.87 -6.22
N LEU A 53 0.65 -21.82 -5.93
CA LEU A 53 0.48 -20.70 -6.85
C LEU A 53 1.80 -19.95 -7.08
N LEU A 54 2.52 -19.66 -6.01
CA LEU A 54 3.81 -18.98 -6.07
C LEU A 54 4.84 -19.78 -6.88
N TYR A 55 4.86 -21.11 -6.70
CA TYR A 55 5.67 -22.01 -7.53
C TYR A 55 5.28 -21.92 -9.01
N ASN A 56 3.99 -22.00 -9.34
CA ASN A 56 3.53 -21.94 -10.72
C ASN A 56 3.86 -20.60 -11.39
N THR A 57 3.72 -19.50 -10.66
CA THR A 57 4.04 -18.16 -11.18
C THR A 57 5.53 -17.96 -11.38
N THR A 58 6.37 -18.45 -10.47
CA THR A 58 7.83 -18.21 -10.54
C THR A 58 8.56 -19.22 -11.41
N TYR A 59 8.10 -20.47 -11.48
CA TYR A 59 8.74 -21.56 -12.23
C TYR A 59 8.14 -21.75 -13.64
N TYR A 60 6.82 -21.76 -13.76
CA TYR A 60 6.12 -21.96 -15.04
C TYR A 60 5.66 -20.66 -15.70
N ALA A 61 5.97 -19.50 -15.11
CA ALA A 61 5.56 -18.19 -15.60
C ALA A 61 4.03 -18.05 -15.81
N VAL A 62 3.24 -18.76 -14.99
CA VAL A 62 1.78 -18.64 -15.02
C VAL A 62 1.38 -17.34 -14.31
N PRO A 63 0.80 -16.35 -15.00
CA PRO A 63 0.51 -15.06 -14.40
C PRO A 63 -0.60 -15.19 -13.35
N LEU A 64 -0.48 -14.42 -12.27
CA LEU A 64 -1.55 -14.25 -11.29
C LEU A 64 -2.60 -13.29 -11.90
N PRO A 65 -3.90 -13.63 -11.85
CA PRO A 65 -4.95 -12.82 -12.47
C PRO A 65 -5.17 -11.47 -11.78
N ASN A 66 -4.83 -11.33 -10.50
CA ASN A 66 -5.05 -10.11 -9.73
C ASN A 66 -3.71 -9.54 -9.21
N ARG A 67 -3.50 -8.24 -9.39
CA ARG A 67 -2.29 -7.53 -8.95
C ARG A 67 -2.08 -7.57 -7.44
N LEU A 68 -3.15 -7.66 -6.65
CA LEU A 68 -3.07 -7.88 -5.20
C LEU A 68 -2.32 -9.17 -4.84
N GLN A 69 -2.45 -10.21 -5.67
CA GLN A 69 -1.76 -11.49 -5.44
C GLN A 69 -0.25 -11.34 -5.58
N TYR A 70 0.23 -10.47 -6.48
CA TYR A 70 1.66 -10.17 -6.58
C TYR A 70 2.18 -9.42 -5.35
N ILE A 71 1.34 -8.59 -4.70
CA ILE A 71 1.72 -7.93 -3.44
C ILE A 71 1.77 -8.96 -2.31
N ALA A 72 0.79 -9.87 -2.24
CA ALA A 72 0.81 -10.95 -1.26
C ALA A 72 1.98 -11.92 -1.47
N ALA A 73 2.36 -12.19 -2.72
CA ALA A 73 3.47 -13.05 -3.10
C ALA A 73 4.86 -12.47 -2.83
N ASP A 74 5.02 -11.13 -2.86
CA ASP A 74 6.28 -10.45 -2.53
C ASP A 74 6.44 -10.39 -1.00
N VAL A 75 6.90 -11.51 -0.43
CA VAL A 75 7.01 -11.71 1.02
C VAL A 75 8.27 -11.06 1.61
N ASN A 76 9.20 -10.60 0.77
CA ASN A 76 10.44 -9.96 1.22
C ASN A 76 10.47 -8.44 0.98
N TYR A 77 9.47 -7.88 0.31
CA TYR A 77 9.31 -6.46 -0.01
C TYR A 77 10.32 -5.93 -1.03
N ASP A 78 10.87 -6.77 -1.91
CA ASP A 78 11.85 -6.36 -2.92
C ASP A 78 11.20 -5.92 -4.25
N SER A 79 9.86 -5.88 -4.29
CA SER A 79 9.05 -5.53 -5.47
C SER A 79 9.17 -6.52 -6.63
N SER A 80 9.71 -7.72 -6.38
CA SER A 80 9.77 -8.83 -7.33
C SER A 80 9.05 -10.03 -6.74
N CYS A 81 8.49 -10.88 -7.61
CA CYS A 81 7.90 -12.15 -7.22
C CYS A 81 8.77 -13.26 -7.79
N THR A 82 9.61 -13.87 -6.96
CA THR A 82 10.69 -14.77 -7.38
C THR A 82 10.71 -16.09 -6.60
N MET A 83 11.63 -16.97 -6.95
CA MET A 83 11.84 -18.22 -6.19
C MET A 83 12.33 -17.97 -4.76
N LEU A 84 12.89 -16.79 -4.46
CA LEU A 84 13.24 -16.43 -3.08
C LEU A 84 11.97 -16.33 -2.21
N ASP A 85 10.91 -15.72 -2.74
CA ASP A 85 9.62 -15.62 -2.06
C ASP A 85 9.00 -16.99 -1.82
N PHE A 86 9.12 -17.89 -2.81
CA PHE A 86 8.71 -19.28 -2.67
C PHE A 86 9.39 -19.97 -1.48
N TYR A 87 10.72 -19.88 -1.36
CA TYR A 87 11.44 -20.52 -0.24
C TYR A 87 11.08 -19.89 1.10
N MET A 88 10.83 -18.58 1.14
CA MET A 88 10.43 -17.90 2.37
C MET A 88 9.01 -18.31 2.80
N LEU A 89 8.08 -18.45 1.86
CA LEU A 89 6.75 -18.99 2.12
C LEU A 89 6.82 -20.46 2.55
N GLU A 90 7.66 -21.28 1.92
CA GLU A 90 7.91 -22.66 2.35
C GLU A 90 8.44 -22.72 3.80
N ASP A 91 9.45 -21.91 4.12
CA ASP A 91 10.03 -21.83 5.46
C ASP A 91 9.01 -21.38 6.51
N TYR A 92 8.08 -20.48 6.14
CA TYR A 92 6.98 -20.06 7.00
C TYR A 92 6.02 -21.22 7.30
N LEU A 93 5.58 -21.95 6.26
CA LEU A 93 4.68 -23.09 6.42
C LEU A 93 5.30 -24.26 7.19
N LEU A 94 6.63 -24.41 7.12
CA LEU A 94 7.39 -25.40 7.88
C LEU A 94 7.74 -24.93 9.31
N GLY A 95 7.38 -23.70 9.68
CA GLY A 95 7.68 -23.12 11.00
C GLY A 95 9.16 -22.81 11.23
N ARG A 96 9.96 -22.71 10.17
CA ARG A 96 11.37 -22.29 10.22
C ARG A 96 11.50 -20.78 10.42
N ILE A 97 10.55 -20.03 9.89
CA ILE A 97 10.32 -18.62 10.22
C ILE A 97 8.88 -18.44 10.75
N SER A 98 8.67 -17.44 11.61
CA SER A 98 7.35 -17.13 12.15
C SER A 98 6.73 -15.87 11.53
N SER A 99 7.46 -15.17 10.66
CA SER A 99 7.02 -13.92 10.04
C SER A 99 7.85 -13.62 8.79
N PHE A 100 7.22 -13.02 7.79
CA PHE A 100 7.89 -12.52 6.60
C PHE A 100 8.60 -11.17 6.83
N PRO A 101 9.71 -10.88 6.13
CA PRO A 101 10.33 -9.55 6.14
C PRO A 101 9.43 -8.42 5.66
N ALA A 102 8.50 -8.70 4.73
CA ALA A 102 7.48 -7.72 4.30
C ALA A 102 6.41 -7.44 5.38
N GLY A 103 6.44 -8.15 6.51
CA GLY A 103 5.43 -8.04 7.56
C GLY A 103 4.27 -9.02 7.38
N GLN A 104 3.17 -8.78 8.10
CA GLN A 104 1.98 -9.66 8.06
C GLN A 104 0.97 -9.20 7.01
N THR A 105 0.85 -7.89 6.82
CA THR A 105 -0.11 -7.28 5.92
C THR A 105 0.50 -6.09 5.22
N TYR A 106 0.02 -5.78 4.03
CA TYR A 106 0.34 -4.54 3.33
C TYR A 106 -0.94 -3.79 2.95
N THR A 107 -0.97 -2.48 3.18
CA THR A 107 -2.09 -1.62 2.80
C THR A 107 -1.67 -0.74 1.63
N VAL A 108 -2.42 -0.86 0.54
CA VAL A 108 -2.32 0.05 -0.62
C VAL A 108 -3.34 1.16 -0.42
N TYR A 109 -2.91 2.41 -0.54
CA TYR A 109 -3.80 3.57 -0.64
C TYR A 109 -3.94 3.93 -2.11
N TYR A 110 -5.17 3.96 -2.62
CA TYR A 110 -5.40 4.30 -4.02
C TYR A 110 -5.01 5.76 -4.28
N GLY A 111 -4.46 6.05 -5.45
CA GLY A 111 -3.97 7.37 -5.87
C GLY A 111 -2.67 7.86 -5.20
N ASP A 112 -2.17 7.18 -4.16
CA ASP A 112 -0.88 7.46 -3.53
C ASP A 112 0.20 6.53 -4.11
N LEU A 113 0.92 7.00 -5.13
CA LEU A 113 1.91 6.21 -5.87
C LEU A 113 3.30 6.33 -5.25
N ASN A 114 3.54 7.30 -4.38
CA ASN A 114 4.85 7.52 -3.77
C ASN A 114 4.94 6.96 -2.33
N GLY A 115 3.81 6.62 -1.72
CA GLY A 115 3.69 6.04 -0.38
C GLY A 115 3.70 7.05 0.77
N ASP A 116 3.48 8.34 0.50
CA ASP A 116 3.47 9.42 1.51
C ASP A 116 2.10 9.66 2.15
N GLN A 117 1.09 8.86 1.78
CA GLN A 117 -0.30 8.89 2.25
C GLN A 117 -1.11 10.11 1.79
N LEU A 118 -0.58 10.88 0.83
CA LEU A 118 -1.27 12.00 0.20
C LEU A 118 -1.43 11.70 -1.30
N VAL A 119 -2.57 12.11 -1.87
CA VAL A 119 -2.75 12.10 -3.33
C VAL A 119 -2.42 13.50 -3.83
N THR A 120 -1.28 13.64 -4.50
CA THR A 120 -0.73 14.93 -4.90
C THR A 120 -0.32 14.95 -6.37
N THR A 121 0.15 16.11 -6.85
CA THR A 121 0.74 16.23 -8.19
C THR A 121 1.99 15.37 -8.37
N THR A 122 2.64 14.93 -7.29
CA THR A 122 3.77 13.99 -7.35
C THR A 122 3.31 12.62 -7.86
N ASP A 123 2.17 12.13 -7.37
CA ASP A 123 1.57 10.85 -7.77
C ASP A 123 1.06 10.92 -9.21
N GLN A 124 0.43 12.04 -9.57
CA GLN A 124 0.06 12.34 -10.95
C GLN A 124 1.28 12.32 -11.89
N SER A 125 2.42 12.87 -11.47
CA SER A 125 3.65 12.87 -12.27
C SER A 125 4.22 11.47 -12.44
N LEU A 126 4.23 10.65 -11.38
CA LEU A 126 4.66 9.25 -11.45
C LEU A 126 3.80 8.46 -12.44
N LEU A 127 2.48 8.62 -12.38
CA LEU A 127 1.58 7.99 -13.33
C LEU A 127 1.81 8.48 -14.75
N SER A 128 1.99 9.79 -14.95
CA SER A 128 2.29 10.36 -16.27
C SER A 128 3.61 9.80 -16.84
N ASP A 129 4.65 9.67 -16.03
CA ASP A 129 5.93 9.11 -16.46
C ASP A 129 5.80 7.63 -16.83
N TYR A 130 4.98 6.87 -16.10
CA TYR A 130 4.65 5.49 -16.46
C TYR A 130 3.93 5.41 -17.82
N LEU A 131 2.89 6.21 -18.04
CA LEU A 131 2.13 6.21 -19.29
C LEU A 131 2.96 6.67 -20.50
N LEU A 132 4.00 7.46 -20.27
CA LEU A 132 4.98 7.87 -21.29
C LEU A 132 6.12 6.84 -21.47
N GLY A 133 6.11 5.73 -20.74
CA GLY A 133 7.11 4.67 -20.82
C GLY A 133 8.48 5.05 -20.24
N ARG A 134 8.53 6.08 -19.38
CA ARG A 134 9.79 6.56 -18.76
C ARG A 134 10.17 5.75 -17.53
N ILE A 135 9.18 5.19 -16.84
CA ILE A 135 9.36 4.35 -15.65
C ILE A 135 8.46 3.12 -15.74
N ASN A 136 8.76 2.11 -14.94
CA ASN A 136 7.85 1.01 -14.63
C ASN A 136 7.30 1.19 -13.22
N LEU A 137 6.02 0.89 -13.02
CA LEU A 137 5.41 0.84 -11.69
C LEU A 137 5.71 -0.51 -11.04
N THR A 138 5.95 -0.48 -9.72
CA THR A 138 5.91 -1.70 -8.89
C THR A 138 4.48 -2.23 -8.80
N PHE A 139 4.28 -3.46 -8.31
CA PHE A 139 2.94 -4.01 -8.10
C PHE A 139 2.06 -3.11 -7.21
N ARG A 140 2.64 -2.55 -6.14
CA ARG A 140 1.96 -1.66 -5.19
C ARG A 140 1.54 -0.35 -5.84
N GLN A 141 2.44 0.24 -6.63
CA GLN A 141 2.14 1.46 -7.37
C GLN A 141 1.11 1.23 -8.48
N TYR A 142 1.14 0.06 -9.12
CA TYR A 142 0.15 -0.30 -10.13
C TYR A 142 -1.25 -0.41 -9.52
N VAL A 143 -1.38 -1.13 -8.39
CA VAL A 143 -2.66 -1.21 -7.67
C VAL A 143 -3.10 0.16 -7.18
N SER A 144 -2.19 0.97 -6.66
CA SER A 144 -2.51 2.34 -6.23
C SER A 144 -3.01 3.21 -7.40
N ALA A 145 -2.39 3.08 -8.57
CA ALA A 145 -2.74 3.86 -9.75
C ALA A 145 -4.09 3.48 -10.38
N ASP A 146 -4.53 2.22 -10.27
CA ASP A 146 -5.82 1.74 -10.77
C ASP A 146 -6.98 2.24 -9.87
N VAL A 147 -7.29 3.52 -9.99
CA VAL A 147 -8.27 4.22 -9.16
C VAL A 147 -9.71 4.00 -9.65
N ASN A 148 -9.89 3.48 -10.86
CA ASN A 148 -11.19 3.08 -11.37
C ASN A 148 -11.54 1.60 -11.07
N GLY A 149 -10.54 0.77 -10.74
CA GLY A 149 -10.69 -0.63 -10.36
C GLY A 149 -10.94 -1.59 -11.53
N ASP A 150 -10.59 -1.22 -12.76
CA ASP A 150 -10.82 -2.04 -13.96
C ASP A 150 -9.68 -3.03 -14.27
N GLY A 151 -8.59 -2.96 -13.50
CA GLY A 151 -7.41 -3.82 -13.64
C GLY A 151 -6.37 -3.31 -14.63
N THR A 152 -6.61 -2.15 -15.27
CA THR A 152 -5.71 -1.52 -16.23
C THR A 152 -5.35 -0.13 -15.74
N VAL A 153 -4.04 0.17 -15.66
CA VAL A 153 -3.57 1.53 -15.40
C VAL A 153 -3.39 2.27 -16.71
N ASP A 154 -4.26 3.24 -16.98
CA ASP A 154 -4.24 4.03 -18.22
C ASP A 154 -4.57 5.53 -18.05
N GLY A 155 -4.91 6.20 -19.15
CA GLY A 155 -5.23 7.63 -19.14
C GLY A 155 -6.51 7.99 -18.38
N ILE A 156 -7.41 7.03 -18.16
CA ILE A 156 -8.62 7.20 -17.36
C ILE A 156 -8.24 7.41 -15.90
N ASP A 157 -7.31 6.61 -15.36
CA ASP A 157 -6.80 6.77 -14.00
C ASP A 157 -6.13 8.11 -13.80
N LEU A 158 -5.31 8.53 -14.77
CA LEU A 158 -4.66 9.85 -14.72
C LEU A 158 -5.70 10.98 -14.67
N ALA A 159 -6.78 10.87 -15.46
CA ALA A 159 -7.85 11.86 -15.43
C ALA A 159 -8.60 11.87 -14.08
N ILE A 160 -8.83 10.70 -13.48
CA ILE A 160 -9.49 10.57 -12.17
C ILE A 160 -8.62 11.14 -11.04
N ILE A 161 -7.32 10.80 -10.99
CA ILE A 161 -6.37 11.37 -10.02
C ILE A 161 -6.30 12.90 -10.18
N THR A 162 -6.28 13.38 -11.42
CA THR A 162 -6.29 14.83 -11.70
C THR A 162 -7.56 15.49 -11.17
N ALA A 163 -8.73 14.87 -11.39
CA ALA A 163 -10.00 15.38 -10.89
C ALA A 163 -10.04 15.40 -9.35
N TYR A 164 -9.46 14.39 -8.68
CA TYR A 164 -9.35 14.34 -7.23
C TYR A 164 -8.47 15.47 -6.69
N ILE A 165 -7.27 15.67 -7.26
CA ILE A 165 -6.34 16.75 -6.87
C ILE A 165 -6.99 18.13 -7.05
N ASN A 166 -7.78 18.31 -8.10
CA ASN A 166 -8.51 19.56 -8.37
C ASN A 166 -9.79 19.73 -7.52
N GLY A 167 -10.12 18.77 -6.66
CA GLY A 167 -11.33 18.80 -5.83
C GLY A 167 -12.64 18.65 -6.60
N GLN A 168 -12.59 18.15 -7.84
CA GLN A 168 -13.76 17.92 -8.70
C GLN A 168 -14.51 16.64 -8.29
N ILE A 169 -13.79 15.68 -7.72
CA ILE A 169 -14.34 14.49 -7.06
C ILE A 169 -13.78 14.41 -5.65
N GLN A 170 -14.53 13.78 -4.74
CA GLN A 170 -14.10 13.57 -3.36
C GLN A 170 -13.67 12.11 -3.10
N HIS A 171 -14.00 11.20 -4.02
CA HIS A 171 -13.77 9.76 -3.88
C HIS A 171 -13.39 9.15 -5.23
N PHE A 172 -12.54 8.12 -5.19
CA PHE A 172 -12.21 7.34 -6.36
C PHE A 172 -13.32 6.33 -6.69
N PRO A 173 -13.56 6.03 -7.99
CA PRO A 173 -14.58 5.06 -8.39
C PRO A 173 -14.38 3.65 -7.81
N VAL A 174 -13.14 3.23 -7.53
CA VAL A 174 -12.84 1.95 -6.86
C VAL A 174 -13.34 1.90 -5.40
N CYS A 175 -13.56 3.05 -4.77
CA CYS A 175 -14.15 3.17 -3.43
C CYS A 175 -15.32 4.19 -3.44
N PRO A 176 -16.46 3.85 -4.05
CA PRO A 176 -17.61 4.73 -4.02
C PRO A 176 -18.12 4.82 -2.58
N GLN A 177 -18.42 6.02 -2.08
CA GLN A 177 -19.11 6.13 -0.79
C GLN A 177 -20.52 5.54 -0.90
N SER A 178 -20.86 4.71 0.09
CA SER A 178 -22.23 4.31 0.41
C SER A 178 -23.03 5.47 1.00
#